data_AF-A0A2V8QBM6-F1
#
_entry.id   AF-A0A2V8QBM6-F1
#
_cell.length_a   1.000
_cell.length_b   1.000
_cell.length_c   1.000
_cell.angle_alpha   90.00
_cell.angle_beta   90.00
_cell.angle_gamma   90.00
#
_symmetry.space_group_name_H-M   'P 1'
#
loop_
_entity.id
_entity.type
_entity.pdbx_description
1 polymer ?
#
loop_
_entity_poly.entity_id
_entity_poly.type
_entity_poly.pdbx_seq_one_letter_code
_entity_poly.pdbx_strand_id
1 'polypeptide(L)' 'MNAIIHHVNVTVPRSLEAAAKHFYGTVMGLSEVPKPAESKGRGGAWYQLGPLQLHLSIEDGLGESCISKRHVCYTVANLG' A
#
# COMPACT_ATOMS: atom_id res chain seq x y z
N MET A 1 -13.15 -1.41 -24.80
CA MET A 1 -13.04 -1.65 -23.35
C MET A 1 -12.09 -0.62 -22.79
N ASN A 2 -12.53 0.20 -21.84
CA ASN A 2 -11.61 1.09 -21.11
C ASN A 2 -11.23 0.36 -19.83
N ALA A 3 -9.96 -0.02 -19.71
CA ALA A 3 -9.41 -0.60 -18.50
C ALA A 3 -8.61 0.48 -17.76
N ILE A 4 -8.85 0.63 -16.47
CA ILE A 4 -8.07 1.48 -15.58
C ILE A 4 -7.33 0.60 -14.57
N ILE A 5 -6.22 1.10 -14.04
CA ILE A 5 -5.61 0.50 -12.86
C ILE A 5 -6.67 0.57 -11.74
N HIS A 6 -7.01 -0.55 -11.13
CA HIS A 6 -7.94 -0.56 -9.99
C HIS A 6 -7.18 -0.29 -8.68
N HIS A 7 -6.00 -0.89 -8.54
CA HIS A 7 -5.18 -0.80 -7.35
C HIS A 7 -3.71 -1.03 -7.70
N VAL A 8 -2.84 -0.60 -6.79
CA VAL A 8 -1.41 -0.94 -6.80
C VAL A 8 -1.08 -1.71 -5.53
N ASN A 9 -0.25 -2.73 -5.65
CA ASN A 9 0.27 -3.47 -4.49
C ASN A 9 1.70 -3.01 -4.18
N VAL A 10 1.90 -2.52 -2.97
CA VAL A 10 3.22 -2.19 -2.40
C VAL A 10 3.55 -3.26 -1.38
N THR A 11 4.75 -3.83 -1.47
CA THR A 11 5.20 -4.87 -0.55
C THR A 11 6.26 -4.34 0.40
N VAL A 12 6.21 -4.81 1.64
CA VAL A 12 7.18 -4.49 2.69
C VAL A 12 7.55 -5.75 3.47
N PRO A 13 8.77 -5.85 4.01
CA PRO A 13 9.10 -6.91 4.96
C PRO A 13 8.25 -6.74 6.23
N ARG A 14 8.00 -7.86 6.94
CA ARG A 14 7.19 -7.85 8.17
C ARG A 14 7.70 -6.86 9.23
N SER A 15 9.01 -6.67 9.34
CA SER A 15 9.63 -5.72 10.27
C SER A 15 9.23 -4.26 10.02
N LEU A 16 8.82 -3.92 8.80
CA LEU A 16 8.39 -2.56 8.42
C LEU A 16 6.88 -2.39 8.32
N GLU A 17 6.09 -3.43 8.60
CA GLU A 17 4.62 -3.39 8.49
C GLU A 17 4.01 -2.24 9.29
N ALA A 18 4.37 -2.10 10.56
CA ALA A 18 3.84 -1.05 11.43
C ALA A 18 4.18 0.36 10.92
N ALA A 19 5.43 0.56 10.47
CA ALA A 19 5.88 1.84 9.92
C ALA A 19 5.15 2.18 8.60
N ALA A 20 4.98 1.20 7.71
CA ALA A 20 4.26 1.37 6.46
C ALA A 20 2.77 1.67 6.71
N LYS A 21 2.12 0.99 7.66
CA LYS A 21 0.74 1.29 8.04
C LYS A 21 0.59 2.70 8.60
N HIS A 22 1.52 3.13 9.47
CA HIS A 22 1.52 4.49 9.99
C HIS A 22 1.72 5.54 8.88
N PHE A 23 2.65 5.31 7.95
CA PHE A 23 2.89 6.24 6.85
C PHE A 23 1.65 6.41 5.96
N TYR A 24 1.08 5.32 5.45
CA TYR A 24 -0.06 5.41 4.54
C TYR A 24 -1.36 5.85 5.24
N GLY A 25 -1.63 5.34 6.44
CA GLY A 25 -2.86 5.66 7.16
C GLY A 25 -2.85 7.02 7.86
N THR A 26 -1.72 7.39 8.48
CA THR A 26 -1.62 8.61 9.29
C THR A 26 -0.92 9.74 8.55
N VAL A 27 0.29 9.52 8.02
CA VAL A 27 1.08 10.60 7.40
C VAL A 27 0.46 11.06 6.09
N MET A 28 0.06 10.11 5.23
CA MET A 28 -0.69 10.43 4.01
C MET A 28 -2.21 10.60 4.24
N GLY A 29 -2.70 10.20 5.42
CA GLY A 29 -4.12 10.33 5.78
C GLY A 29 -5.06 9.45 4.96
N LEU A 30 -4.60 8.31 4.42
CA LEU A 30 -5.48 7.43 3.66
C LEU A 30 -6.38 6.61 4.58
N SER A 31 -7.64 6.47 4.18
CA SER A 31 -8.61 5.65 4.92
C SER A 31 -8.36 4.16 4.69
N GLU A 32 -8.11 3.40 5.77
CA GLU A 32 -8.02 1.94 5.71
C GLU A 32 -9.40 1.33 5.37
N VAL A 33 -9.43 0.35 4.47
CA VAL A 33 -10.64 -0.37 4.07
C VAL A 33 -10.54 -1.86 4.47
N PRO A 34 -11.68 -2.51 4.80
CA PRO A 34 -11.66 -3.91 5.22
C PRO A 34 -11.13 -4.84 4.13
N LYS A 35 -10.21 -5.72 4.52
CA LYS A 35 -9.75 -6.82 3.66
C LYS A 35 -10.83 -7.91 3.55
N PRO A 36 -10.93 -8.61 2.40
CA PRO A 36 -11.74 -9.81 2.26
C PRO A 36 -11.38 -10.89 3.28
N ALA A 37 -12.35 -11.71 3.67
CA ALA A 37 -12.21 -12.72 4.72
C ALA A 37 -11.02 -13.68 4.47
N GLU A 38 -10.81 -14.05 3.21
CA GLU A 38 -9.79 -14.98 2.73
C GLU A 38 -8.35 -14.45 2.90
N SER A 39 -8.22 -13.14 3.08
CA SER A 39 -6.95 -12.42 3.22
C SER A 39 -6.70 -11.90 4.64
N LYS A 40 -7.62 -12.19 5.58
CA LYS A 40 -7.43 -11.89 7.00
C LYS A 40 -6.28 -12.71 7.56
N GLY A 41 -5.52 -12.13 8.51
CA GLY A 41 -4.40 -12.79 9.18
C GLY A 41 -3.07 -12.77 8.42
N ARG A 42 -3.04 -12.40 7.13
CA ARG A 42 -1.78 -12.32 6.34
C ARG A 42 -0.93 -11.07 6.61
N GLY A 43 -1.34 -10.19 7.53
CA GLY A 43 -0.77 -8.86 7.69
C GLY A 43 -1.16 -7.89 6.57
N GLY A 44 -0.56 -6.71 6.57
CA GLY A 44 -0.79 -5.64 5.61
C GLY A 44 -2.04 -4.81 5.89
N ALA A 45 -2.43 -4.01 4.90
CA ALA A 45 -3.59 -3.12 4.96
C ALA A 45 -4.04 -2.73 3.56
N TRP A 46 -5.32 -2.43 3.38
CA TRP A 46 -5.83 -1.82 2.14
C TRP A 46 -6.26 -0.39 2.44
N TYR A 47 -5.94 0.54 1.55
CA TYR A 47 -6.27 1.95 1.69
C TYR A 47 -7.01 2.48 0.48
N GLN A 48 -8.01 3.34 0.71
CA GLN A 48 -8.71 4.05 -0.35
C GLN A 48 -7.91 5.29 -0.78
N LEU A 49 -7.76 5.50 -2.10
CA LEU A 49 -7.06 6.64 -2.69
C LEU A 49 -7.85 7.16 -3.91
N GLY A 50 -8.82 8.03 -3.68
CA GLY A 50 -9.72 8.50 -4.74
C GLY A 50 -10.45 7.32 -5.40
N PRO A 51 -10.41 7.17 -6.74
CA PRO A 51 -11.00 6.02 -7.43
C PRO A 51 -10.13 4.76 -7.40
N LEU A 52 -8.91 4.83 -6.85
CA LEU A 52 -7.93 3.76 -6.78
C LEU A 52 -7.83 3.21 -5.34
N GLN A 53 -7.15 2.08 -5.19
CA GLN A 53 -6.72 1.58 -3.89
C GLN A 53 -5.21 1.34 -3.84
N LEU A 54 -4.64 1.49 -2.64
CA LEU A 54 -3.31 0.99 -2.32
C LEU A 54 -3.46 -0.27 -1.47
N HIS A 55 -2.89 -1.38 -1.93
CA HIS A 55 -2.79 -2.60 -1.14
C HIS A 55 -1.37 -2.71 -0.61
N LEU A 56 -1.23 -2.78 0.71
CA LEU A 56 0.02 -3.06 1.39
C LEU A 56 0.07 -4.54 1.72
N SER A 57 1.04 -5.26 1.17
CA SER A 57 1.24 -6.69 1.41
C SER A 57 2.57 -6.96 2.11
N ILE A 58 2.60 -8.01 2.92
CA ILE A 58 3.84 -8.48 3.55
C ILE A 58 4.53 -9.45 2.61
N GLU A 59 5.80 -9.19 2.33
CA GLU A 59 6.67 -10.04 1.52
C GLU A 59 8.02 -10.18 2.22
N ASP A 60 8.24 -11.35 2.83
CA ASP A 60 9.48 -11.69 3.51
C ASP A 60 10.50 -12.26 2.49
N GLY A 61 11.79 -11.98 2.67
CA GLY A 61 12.85 -12.45 1.76
C GLY A 61 13.29 -11.44 0.69
N LEU A 62 12.73 -10.24 0.68
CA LEU A 62 13.37 -9.07 0.07
C LEU A 62 14.60 -8.76 0.93
N GLY A 63 15.79 -9.17 0.49
CA GLY A 63 17.03 -8.94 1.25
C GLY A 63 17.24 -7.46 1.57
N GLU A 64 18.06 -7.14 2.58
CA GLU A 64 18.37 -5.76 2.99
C GLU A 64 18.86 -4.88 1.81
N SER A 65 19.38 -5.49 0.74
CA SER A 65 19.82 -4.85 -0.50
C SER A 65 18.70 -4.58 -1.53
N CYS A 66 17.43 -4.92 -1.24
CA CYS A 66 16.31 -4.69 -2.16
C CYS A 66 15.81 -3.23 -2.12
N ILE A 67 16.70 -2.30 -2.46
CA ILE A 67 16.32 -0.93 -2.82
C ILE A 67 15.63 -1.00 -4.18
N SER A 68 14.31 -1.05 -4.16
CA SER A 68 13.49 -1.02 -5.38
C SER A 68 13.45 0.40 -5.94
N LYS A 69 13.72 0.55 -7.25
CA LYS A 69 13.45 1.79 -7.99
C LYS A 69 12.01 1.88 -8.53
N ARG A 70 11.22 0.82 -8.33
CA ARG A 70 9.79 0.82 -8.71
C ARG A 70 9.07 1.80 -7.81
N HIS A 71 8.23 2.63 -8.42
CA HIS A 71 7.45 3.63 -7.72
C HIS A 71 6.07 3.70 -8.34
N VAL A 72 5.14 4.24 -7.55
CA VAL A 72 3.84 4.69 -8.03
C VAL A 72 3.82 6.18 -7.79
N CYS A 73 3.39 6.94 -8.79
CA CYS A 73 3.20 8.37 -8.68
C CYS A 73 1.71 8.66 -8.54
N TYR A 74 1.36 9.44 -7.53
CA TYR A 74 -0.01 9.92 -7.34
C TYR A 74 -0.07 11.39 -7.70
N THR A 75 -0.94 11.75 -8.63
CA THR A 75 -1.28 13.14 -8.85
C THR A 75 -2.11 13.63 -7.67
N VAL A 76 -1.66 14.72 -7.05
CA VAL A 76 -2.34 15.37 -5.93
C VAL A 76 -2.64 16.81 -6.30
N ALA A 77 -3.72 17.36 -5.74
CA ALA A 77 -4.10 18.75 -6.01
C ALA A 77 -3.08 19.76 -5.45
N ASN A 78 -2.49 19.45 -4.29
CA ASN A 78 -1.49 20.23 -3.58
C ASN A 78 -0.70 19.29 -2.65
N LEU A 79 0.58 19.55 -2.39
CA LEU A 79 1.42 18.82 -1.42
C LEU A 79 1.39 19.42 -0.01
N GLY A 80 0.73 20.57 0.16
CA GLY A 80 0.85 21.44 1.34
C GLY A 80 1.60 22.70 0.98
#